data_AF-A0A0D2TZN8-F1
#
_entry.id   AF-A0A0D2TZN8-F1
#
_cell.length_a   1.000
_cell.length_b   1.000
_cell.length_c   1.000
_cell.angle_alpha   90.00
_cell.angle_beta   90.00
_cell.angle_gamma   90.00
#
_symmetry.space_group_name_H-M   'P 1'
#
loop_
_entity.id
_entity.type
_entity.pdbx_description
1 polymer ?
#
loop_
_entity_poly.entity_id
_entity_poly.type
_entity_poly.pdbx_seq_one_letter_code
_entity_poly.pdbx_strand_id
1 'polypeptide(L)'
;MDDTTQNELWWGRGSPNIEMDEHTFLVNRERAVDYLNSLDKVFVNDQFLNWDPQNRIKVRIVSARAYHSLFMHNMCIRPTDEELENFGTPDFTIYNAGQFPCNRYTHYMTSSTSIDLNLARKEMVILGTQYAGEMKKGLFSVMHYLMPKRQILSLHSGCNMGIDGDVALFFGLSGTGKTTLSTDHNRYLIGDDEHCWSDYGVSNIEGGCYAKCIDLSREKEPDIWNAIKFGTVLENVVFDEHIREVEYGDKSVTENTRAAYPIEYIPNAKLPCIGPHPKNVILLACDAFGVLPPVSKLNLAQTMYHFISGYTALVAGTEDGIKEPTATFSACFGAAFIMLHPTKYAAMLAEKMQKHGATGWLVNTGWSGGSYGSGNRIKLAYTRKIIDAIHSGSLLNATYEKTDVFGLEIPTEIEGVPSEILRPENTWGDKKAYKSTLLKLGGLFKNNFETFTNYKIGKDTKLTQEILAAGPNF
;
A
#
# COMPACT_ATOMS: atom_id res chain seq x y z
N MET A 1 9.22 16.97 21.25
CA MET A 1 9.62 15.62 20.83
C MET A 1 9.97 14.82 22.06
N ASP A 2 9.63 13.54 22.08
CA ASP A 2 10.10 12.59 23.07
C ASP A 2 11.52 12.12 22.67
N ASP A 3 12.45 12.05 23.63
CA ASP A 3 13.86 11.70 23.39
C ASP A 3 14.01 10.31 22.73
N THR A 4 13.03 9.42 22.96
CA THR A 4 13.02 8.05 22.42
C THR A 4 12.70 7.97 20.92
N THR A 5 11.84 8.85 20.39
CA THR A 5 11.39 8.76 18.99
C THR A 5 12.25 9.58 18.03
N GLN A 6 12.92 10.62 18.53
CA GLN A 6 13.74 11.51 17.71
C GLN A 6 14.85 10.78 16.95
N ASN A 7 15.46 9.75 17.56
CA ASN A 7 16.56 8.99 16.95
C ASN A 7 16.09 7.78 16.12
N GLU A 8 14.83 7.37 16.25
CA GLU A 8 14.28 6.18 15.57
C GLU A 8 13.54 6.52 14.29
N LEU A 9 12.78 7.63 14.29
CA LEU A 9 11.93 8.04 13.19
C LEU A 9 12.75 8.60 12.02
N TRP A 10 12.26 8.39 10.82
CA TRP A 10 12.83 9.00 9.64
C TRP A 10 12.33 10.43 9.52
N TRP A 11 13.24 11.40 9.59
CA TRP A 11 12.94 12.82 9.44
C TRP A 11 13.60 13.40 8.19
N GLY A 12 13.09 14.55 7.74
CA GLY A 12 13.72 15.36 6.70
C GLY A 12 13.31 14.97 5.28
N ARG A 13 14.19 15.25 4.30
CA ARG A 13 13.86 15.17 2.87
C ARG A 13 13.41 13.76 2.48
N GLY A 14 12.23 13.67 1.86
CA GLY A 14 11.62 12.42 1.39
C GLY A 14 10.79 11.70 2.45
N SER A 15 10.89 12.07 3.72
CA SER A 15 10.09 11.49 4.79
C SER A 15 8.66 12.06 4.80
N PRO A 16 7.64 11.23 5.09
CA PRO A 16 6.28 11.73 5.37
C PRO A 16 6.16 12.35 6.77
N ASN A 17 7.12 12.10 7.65
CA ASN A 17 7.02 12.46 9.07
C ASN A 17 7.43 13.91 9.27
N ILE A 18 6.48 14.72 9.76
CA ILE A 18 6.70 16.13 10.10
C ILE A 18 6.78 16.23 11.62
N GLU A 19 7.85 16.84 12.12
CA GLU A 19 8.06 16.99 13.55
C GLU A 19 7.03 17.93 14.18
N MET A 20 6.69 17.67 15.44
CA MET A 20 5.83 18.52 16.25
C MET A 20 6.23 18.42 17.72
N ASP A 21 6.09 19.53 18.44
CA ASP A 21 6.32 19.56 19.88
C ASP A 21 5.11 19.01 20.67
N GLU A 22 5.34 18.59 21.91
CA GLU A 22 4.28 17.99 22.72
C GLU A 22 3.21 19.02 23.14
N HIS A 23 3.58 20.27 23.36
CA HIS A 23 2.63 21.31 23.74
C HIS A 23 1.59 21.55 22.63
N THR A 24 2.05 21.65 21.38
CA THR A 24 1.20 21.76 20.19
C THR A 24 0.26 20.57 20.07
N PHE A 25 0.77 19.34 20.25
CA PHE A 25 -0.07 18.14 20.26
C PHE A 25 -1.16 18.24 21.33
N LEU A 26 -0.80 18.65 22.55
CA LEU A 26 -1.75 18.76 23.66
C LEU A 26 -2.83 19.82 23.39
N VAL A 27 -2.48 20.95 22.76
CA VAL A 27 -3.46 21.97 22.33
C VAL A 27 -4.46 21.39 21.34
N ASN A 28 -4.01 20.67 20.31
CA ASN A 28 -4.90 20.05 19.34
C ASN A 28 -5.75 18.93 19.97
N ARG A 29 -5.15 18.12 20.86
CA ARG A 29 -5.84 17.09 21.61
C ARG A 29 -6.95 17.67 22.49
N GLU A 30 -6.67 18.73 23.25
CA GLU A 30 -7.65 19.41 24.10
C GLU A 30 -8.81 19.94 23.25
N ARG A 31 -8.52 20.61 22.12
CA ARG A 31 -9.55 21.06 21.18
C ARG A 31 -10.43 19.93 20.65
N ALA A 32 -9.83 18.79 20.30
CA ALA A 32 -10.58 17.63 19.82
C ALA A 32 -11.49 17.05 20.90
N VAL A 33 -10.98 16.89 22.12
CA VAL A 33 -11.72 16.36 23.27
C VAL A 33 -12.84 17.32 23.68
N ASP A 34 -12.59 18.62 23.74
CA ASP A 34 -13.61 19.65 24.04
C ASP A 34 -14.74 19.63 23.01
N TYR A 35 -14.39 19.56 21.72
CA TYR A 35 -15.39 19.42 20.67
C TYR A 35 -16.22 18.15 20.85
N LEU A 36 -15.58 17.00 21.05
CA LEU A 36 -16.29 15.73 21.25
C LEU A 36 -17.20 15.78 22.49
N ASN A 37 -16.75 16.37 23.59
CA ASN A 37 -17.55 16.54 24.81
C ASN A 37 -18.70 17.54 24.64
N SER A 38 -18.63 18.44 23.65
CA SER A 38 -19.72 19.38 23.36
C SER A 38 -20.86 18.77 22.54
N LEU A 39 -20.68 17.56 22.00
CA LEU A 39 -21.70 16.86 21.21
C LEU A 39 -22.70 16.13 22.10
N ASP A 40 -23.97 16.07 21.68
CA ASP A 40 -25.00 15.28 22.36
C ASP A 40 -24.67 13.78 22.40
N LYS A 41 -23.93 13.31 21.40
CA LYS A 41 -23.54 11.91 21.23
C LYS A 41 -22.14 11.81 20.66
N VAL A 42 -21.37 10.86 21.19
CA VAL A 42 -20.09 10.40 20.64
C VAL A 42 -20.18 8.90 20.41
N PHE A 43 -19.46 8.40 19.41
CA PHE A 43 -19.41 6.98 19.09
C PHE A 43 -18.04 6.43 19.47
N VAL A 44 -18.03 5.35 20.23
CA VAL A 44 -16.82 4.67 20.69
C VAL A 44 -16.88 3.22 20.27
N ASN A 45 -15.83 2.72 19.63
CA ASN A 45 -15.65 1.29 19.40
C ASN A 45 -14.24 0.85 19.79
N ASP A 46 -14.19 -0.32 20.42
CA ASP A 46 -12.98 -1.02 20.83
C ASP A 46 -12.77 -2.17 19.84
N GLN A 47 -11.59 -2.21 19.22
CA GLN A 47 -11.29 -3.17 18.15
C GLN A 47 -9.84 -3.63 18.20
N PHE A 48 -9.50 -4.63 17.39
CA PHE A 48 -8.14 -5.09 17.21
C PHE A 48 -7.58 -4.75 15.83
N LEU A 49 -6.27 -4.57 15.78
CA LEU A 49 -5.47 -4.68 14.57
C LEU A 49 -4.63 -5.96 14.64
N ASN A 50 -4.25 -6.47 13.46
CA ASN A 50 -3.41 -7.65 13.26
C ASN A 50 -4.08 -8.97 13.67
N TRP A 51 -4.36 -9.83 12.69
CA TRP A 51 -5.00 -11.12 12.93
C TRP A 51 -4.12 -12.14 13.67
N ASP A 52 -2.80 -11.91 13.77
CA ASP A 52 -1.91 -12.73 14.60
C ASP A 52 -2.22 -12.49 16.09
N PRO A 53 -2.80 -13.48 16.82
CA PRO A 53 -3.22 -13.31 18.20
C PRO A 53 -2.09 -12.91 19.15
N GLN A 54 -0.84 -13.27 18.87
CA GLN A 54 0.31 -12.92 19.71
C GLN A 54 0.75 -11.45 19.53
N ASN A 55 0.34 -10.84 18.41
CA ASN A 55 0.80 -9.52 17.99
C ASN A 55 -0.35 -8.54 17.72
N ARG A 56 -1.54 -8.84 18.24
CA ARG A 56 -2.70 -7.94 18.22
C ARG A 56 -2.37 -6.61 18.90
N ILE A 57 -2.98 -5.55 18.39
CA ILE A 57 -2.97 -4.21 18.99
C ILE A 57 -4.42 -3.83 19.30
N LYS A 58 -4.70 -3.47 20.55
CA LYS A 58 -6.00 -2.95 20.96
C LYS A 58 -6.13 -1.48 20.60
N VAL A 59 -7.15 -1.14 19.83
CA VAL A 59 -7.42 0.24 19.43
C VAL A 59 -8.79 0.68 19.92
N ARG A 60 -8.86 1.92 20.43
CA ARG A 60 -10.11 2.60 20.74
C ARG A 60 -10.30 3.77 19.79
N ILE A 61 -11.43 3.82 19.09
CA ILE A 61 -11.75 4.94 18.22
C ILE A 61 -12.92 5.70 18.83
N VAL A 62 -12.70 6.99 19.07
CA VAL A 62 -13.71 7.95 19.52
C VAL A 62 -14.00 8.87 18.34
N SER A 63 -15.25 8.92 17.87
CA SER A 63 -15.61 9.68 16.67
C SER A 63 -16.88 10.50 16.85
N ALA A 64 -16.91 11.67 16.23
CA ALA A 64 -18.07 12.56 16.19
C ALA A 64 -19.22 12.03 15.31
N ARG A 65 -18.90 11.28 14.24
CA ARG A 65 -19.89 10.83 13.24
C ARG A 65 -20.11 9.32 13.31
N ALA A 66 -21.38 8.90 13.26
CA ALA A 66 -21.76 7.48 13.25
C ALA A 66 -21.08 6.69 12.12
N TYR A 67 -20.97 7.29 10.93
CA TYR A 67 -20.37 6.63 9.78
C TYR A 67 -18.87 6.37 9.96
N HIS A 68 -18.14 7.22 10.69
CA HIS A 68 -16.72 6.99 11.02
C HIS A 68 -16.57 5.79 11.96
N SER A 69 -17.49 5.64 12.92
CA SER A 69 -17.54 4.45 13.76
C SER A 69 -17.87 3.19 12.97
N LEU A 70 -18.85 3.25 12.05
CA LEU A 70 -19.17 2.12 11.15
C LEU A 70 -17.99 1.78 10.21
N PHE A 71 -17.31 2.80 9.68
CA PHE A 71 -16.12 2.62 8.86
C PHE A 71 -15.05 1.85 9.62
N MET A 72 -14.70 2.27 10.84
CA MET A 72 -13.70 1.55 11.64
C MET A 72 -14.20 0.16 12.03
N HIS A 73 -15.49 0.01 12.33
CA HIS A 73 -16.12 -1.30 12.59
C HIS A 73 -15.93 -2.29 11.42
N ASN A 74 -15.93 -1.79 10.19
CA ASN A 74 -15.62 -2.57 9.00
C ASN A 74 -14.11 -2.77 8.82
N MET A 75 -13.28 -1.75 9.05
CA MET A 75 -11.85 -1.78 8.73
C MET A 75 -10.96 -2.43 9.79
N CYS A 76 -11.38 -2.49 11.05
CA CYS A 76 -10.66 -3.17 12.12
C CYS A 76 -11.29 -4.52 12.45
N ILE A 77 -10.53 -5.36 13.15
CA ILE A 77 -10.98 -6.68 13.58
C ILE A 77 -11.93 -6.50 14.76
N ARG A 78 -13.14 -7.04 14.62
CA ARG A 78 -14.18 -6.96 15.64
C ARG A 78 -13.87 -7.95 16.77
N PRO A 79 -13.78 -7.48 18.03
CA PRO A 79 -13.68 -8.38 19.17
C PRO A 79 -14.98 -9.18 19.34
N THR A 80 -14.89 -10.36 19.96
CA THR A 80 -16.07 -11.05 20.49
C THR A 80 -16.64 -10.33 21.71
N ASP A 81 -17.87 -10.67 22.13
CA ASP A 81 -18.48 -10.09 23.33
C ASP A 81 -17.59 -10.31 24.58
N GLU A 82 -16.99 -11.50 24.72
CA GLU A 82 -16.06 -11.81 25.82
C GLU A 82 -14.76 -10.98 25.73
N GLU A 83 -14.21 -10.79 24.52
CA GLU A 83 -13.04 -9.94 24.32
C GLU A 83 -13.34 -8.46 24.61
N LEU A 84 -14.57 -7.99 24.36
CA LEU A 84 -15.02 -6.64 24.72
C LEU A 84 -15.15 -6.46 26.23
N GLU A 85 -15.78 -7.41 26.93
CA GLU A 85 -15.89 -7.39 28.40
C GLU A 85 -14.50 -7.35 29.05
N ASN A 86 -13.53 -8.05 28.45
CA ASN A 86 -12.15 -8.15 28.94
C ASN A 86 -11.16 -7.23 28.19
N PHE A 87 -11.64 -6.24 27.43
CA PHE A 87 -10.78 -5.44 26.54
C PHE A 87 -9.71 -4.66 27.31
N GLY A 88 -10.06 -4.16 28.49
CA GLY A 88 -9.18 -3.39 29.37
C GLY A 88 -8.73 -2.07 28.72
N THR A 89 -7.47 -1.69 28.95
CA THR A 89 -6.89 -0.46 28.40
C THR A 89 -6.49 -0.66 26.92
N PRO A 90 -6.86 0.24 26.00
CA PRO A 90 -6.39 0.17 24.62
C PRO A 90 -4.88 0.43 24.53
N ASP A 91 -4.22 -0.20 23.56
CA ASP A 91 -2.83 0.07 23.23
C ASP A 91 -2.67 1.37 22.46
N PHE A 92 -3.71 1.85 21.79
CA PHE A 92 -3.71 3.11 21.05
C PHE A 92 -5.13 3.70 20.94
N THR A 93 -5.26 5.02 21.00
CA THR A 93 -6.57 5.71 20.94
C THR A 93 -6.60 6.76 19.84
N ILE A 94 -7.69 6.80 19.06
CA ILE A 94 -7.97 7.86 18.08
C ILE A 94 -9.07 8.77 18.61
N TYR A 95 -8.82 10.08 18.57
CA TYR A 95 -9.81 11.13 18.73
C TYR A 95 -10.13 11.75 17.38
N ASN A 96 -11.18 11.24 16.72
CA ASN A 96 -11.66 11.78 15.46
C ASN A 96 -12.70 12.89 15.69
N ALA A 97 -12.17 14.11 15.80
CA ALA A 97 -12.90 15.37 15.84
C ALA A 97 -12.89 16.06 14.46
N GLY A 98 -12.83 15.28 13.37
CA GLY A 98 -12.60 15.78 12.00
C GLY A 98 -13.58 16.82 11.47
N GLN A 99 -14.77 16.93 12.06
CA GLN A 99 -15.73 18.00 11.78
C GLN A 99 -15.32 19.38 12.33
N PHE A 100 -14.42 19.41 13.30
CA PHE A 100 -13.94 20.63 13.95
C PHE A 100 -12.54 21.00 13.44
N PRO A 101 -12.30 22.25 13.02
CA PRO A 101 -11.02 22.64 12.44
C PRO A 101 -9.93 22.78 13.50
N CYS A 102 -8.69 22.47 13.10
CA CYS A 102 -7.52 22.87 13.88
C CYS A 102 -7.31 24.39 13.79
N ASN A 103 -6.61 24.96 14.77
CA ASN A 103 -6.26 26.36 14.74
C ASN A 103 -4.96 26.56 13.95
N ARG A 104 -5.06 27.14 12.75
CA ARG A 104 -3.93 27.45 11.85
C ARG A 104 -2.85 28.37 12.45
N TYR A 105 -3.15 29.05 13.56
CA TYR A 105 -2.19 29.91 14.26
C TYR A 105 -1.45 29.17 15.39
N THR A 106 -1.78 27.91 15.64
CA THR A 106 -0.98 27.05 16.54
C THR A 106 0.34 26.73 15.85
N HIS A 107 1.41 26.61 16.64
CA HIS A 107 2.72 26.24 16.13
C HIS A 107 2.67 24.93 15.31
N TYR A 108 3.55 24.76 14.33
CA TYR A 108 3.56 23.66 13.35
C TYR A 108 2.34 23.53 12.39
N MET A 109 1.21 24.21 12.64
CA MET A 109 0.03 24.09 11.78
C MET A 109 0.18 24.93 10.50
N THR A 110 -0.17 24.32 9.36
CA THR A 110 -0.10 24.97 8.04
C THR A 110 -1.48 25.17 7.39
N SER A 111 -2.53 24.57 7.97
CA SER A 111 -3.91 24.64 7.45
C SER A 111 -4.93 24.56 8.61
N SER A 112 -6.22 24.44 8.28
CA SER A 112 -7.28 24.12 9.26
C SER A 112 -7.45 22.62 9.51
N THR A 113 -6.58 21.80 8.91
CA THR A 113 -6.58 20.34 9.01
C THR A 113 -5.29 19.88 9.70
N SER A 114 -5.42 18.93 10.62
CA SER A 114 -4.29 18.31 11.31
C SER A 114 -4.60 16.84 11.64
N ILE A 115 -3.57 16.01 11.44
CA ILE A 115 -3.58 14.58 11.72
C ILE A 115 -2.32 14.31 12.53
N ASP A 116 -2.47 14.29 13.85
CA ASP A 116 -1.33 14.27 14.76
C ASP A 116 -1.21 12.90 15.42
N LEU A 117 0.00 12.34 15.44
CA LEU A 117 0.33 11.09 16.11
C LEU A 117 1.32 11.34 17.25
N ASN A 118 0.97 10.92 18.46
CA ASN A 118 1.88 10.91 19.61
C ASN A 118 2.11 9.47 20.09
N LEU A 119 3.28 8.93 19.76
CA LEU A 119 3.64 7.54 20.04
C LEU A 119 3.87 7.27 21.54
N ALA A 120 4.37 8.26 22.30
CA ALA A 120 4.58 8.13 23.73
C ALA A 120 3.24 8.07 24.49
N ARG A 121 2.31 8.94 24.09
CA ARG A 121 0.94 8.96 24.63
C ARG A 121 0.04 7.88 24.07
N LYS A 122 0.44 7.27 22.94
CA LYS A 122 -0.34 6.27 22.18
C LYS A 122 -1.69 6.83 21.72
N GLU A 123 -1.65 8.06 21.22
CA GLU A 123 -2.84 8.82 20.83
C GLU A 123 -2.69 9.36 19.41
N MET A 124 -3.82 9.43 18.71
CA MET A 124 -3.99 10.12 17.44
C MET A 124 -5.11 11.16 17.54
N VAL A 125 -4.91 12.33 16.95
CA VAL A 125 -5.90 13.40 16.91
C VAL A 125 -6.16 13.78 15.45
N ILE A 126 -7.43 13.82 15.05
CA ILE A 126 -7.85 14.24 13.71
C ILE A 126 -8.76 15.47 13.85
N LEU A 127 -8.38 16.55 13.19
CA LEU A 127 -9.11 17.82 13.12
C LEU A 127 -9.21 18.30 11.67
N GLY A 128 -10.35 18.88 11.30
CA GLY A 128 -10.55 19.59 10.03
C GLY A 128 -10.51 18.72 8.78
N THR A 129 -10.69 17.42 8.90
CA THR A 129 -10.89 16.50 7.76
C THR A 129 -11.89 15.42 8.15
N GLN A 130 -12.78 15.08 7.23
CA GLN A 130 -13.76 14.03 7.43
C GLN A 130 -13.43 12.78 6.61
N TYR A 131 -12.32 12.76 5.87
CA TYR A 131 -11.92 11.59 5.09
C TYR A 131 -11.63 10.39 6.01
N ALA A 132 -12.40 9.30 5.89
CA ALA A 132 -12.29 8.17 6.80
C ALA A 132 -10.94 7.45 6.71
N GLY A 133 -10.28 7.54 5.55
CA GLY A 133 -8.96 6.96 5.30
C GLY A 133 -7.86 7.46 6.24
N GLU A 134 -8.02 8.65 6.86
CA GLU A 134 -7.07 9.15 7.85
C GLU A 134 -6.98 8.23 9.06
N MET A 135 -8.11 7.74 9.59
CA MET A 135 -8.10 6.82 10.74
C MET A 135 -7.40 5.49 10.39
N LYS A 136 -7.73 4.92 9.22
CA LYS A 136 -7.09 3.68 8.73
C LYS A 136 -5.58 3.87 8.59
N LYS A 137 -5.15 4.88 7.83
CA LYS A 137 -3.73 5.08 7.53
C LYS A 137 -2.92 5.59 8.71
N GLY A 138 -3.52 6.32 9.65
CA GLY A 138 -2.90 6.67 10.92
C GLY A 138 -2.55 5.42 11.75
N LEU A 139 -3.47 4.48 11.88
CA LEU A 139 -3.19 3.19 12.55
C LEU A 139 -2.15 2.37 11.79
N PHE A 140 -2.19 2.37 10.45
CA PHE A 140 -1.19 1.69 9.65
C PHE A 140 0.22 2.27 9.86
N SER A 141 0.36 3.60 9.96
CA SER A 141 1.62 4.25 10.30
C SER A 141 2.12 3.82 11.69
N VAL A 142 1.21 3.70 12.66
CA VAL A 142 1.54 3.15 13.99
C VAL A 142 2.03 1.71 13.89
N MET A 143 1.42 0.86 13.05
CA MET A 143 1.89 -0.50 12.78
C MET A 143 3.28 -0.52 12.13
N HIS A 144 3.55 0.41 11.21
CA HIS A 144 4.88 0.59 10.62
C HIS A 144 5.97 1.00 11.62
N TYR A 145 5.61 1.48 12.81
CA TYR A 145 6.53 1.74 13.90
C TYR A 145 6.61 0.58 14.90
N LEU A 146 5.46 0.10 15.40
CA LEU A 146 5.39 -0.92 16.44
C LEU A 146 5.89 -2.29 15.96
N MET A 147 5.54 -2.70 14.75
CA MET A 147 5.86 -4.04 14.25
C MET A 147 7.37 -4.23 14.05
N PRO A 148 8.11 -3.31 13.40
CA PRO A 148 9.56 -3.45 13.30
C PRO A 148 10.29 -3.45 14.65
N LYS A 149 9.76 -2.78 15.68
CA LYS A 149 10.32 -2.86 17.04
C LYS A 149 10.18 -4.27 17.64
N ARG A 150 9.20 -5.04 17.17
CA ARG A 150 8.98 -6.46 17.50
C ARG A 150 9.63 -7.42 16.49
N GLN A 151 10.49 -6.95 15.58
CA GLN A 151 11.07 -7.74 14.47
C GLN A 151 10.02 -8.34 13.51
N ILE A 152 8.87 -7.68 13.40
CA ILE A 152 7.79 -8.03 12.47
C ILE A 152 7.77 -7.00 11.34
N LEU A 153 7.78 -7.47 10.11
CA LEU A 153 7.79 -6.59 8.95
C LEU A 153 6.36 -6.16 8.60
N SER A 154 6.04 -4.87 8.78
CA SER A 154 4.79 -4.27 8.31
C SER A 154 4.91 -3.85 6.84
N LEU A 155 3.88 -4.14 6.04
CA LEU A 155 3.91 -4.07 4.58
C LEU A 155 2.64 -3.42 4.03
N HIS A 156 2.80 -2.55 3.02
CA HIS A 156 1.69 -2.04 2.22
C HIS A 156 1.54 -2.91 0.98
N SER A 157 0.70 -3.95 1.09
CA SER A 157 0.59 -5.01 0.10
C SER A 157 -0.82 -5.58 0.04
N GLY A 158 -1.23 -6.12 -1.10
CA GLY A 158 -2.28 -7.12 -1.17
C GLY A 158 -1.69 -8.48 -0.83
N CYS A 159 -2.48 -9.40 -0.30
CA CYS A 159 -2.02 -10.73 0.04
C CYS A 159 -3.11 -11.77 -0.23
N ASN A 160 -2.72 -12.85 -0.91
CA ASN A 160 -3.59 -14.00 -1.11
C ASN A 160 -2.82 -15.31 -0.95
N MET A 161 -3.57 -16.40 -0.83
CA MET A 161 -3.06 -17.74 -0.60
C MET A 161 -3.72 -18.71 -1.57
N GLY A 162 -2.93 -19.51 -2.29
CA GLY A 162 -3.46 -20.60 -3.10
C GLY A 162 -4.11 -21.69 -2.24
N ILE A 163 -4.84 -22.58 -2.89
CA ILE A 163 -5.53 -23.70 -2.22
C ILE A 163 -4.51 -24.60 -1.49
N ASP A 164 -3.30 -24.75 -2.04
CA ASP A 164 -2.20 -25.54 -1.46
C ASP A 164 -1.36 -24.74 -0.44
N GLY A 165 -1.80 -23.54 -0.07
CA GLY A 165 -1.15 -22.72 0.97
C GLY A 165 0.01 -21.86 0.50
N ASP A 166 0.29 -21.76 -0.81
CA ASP A 166 1.31 -20.84 -1.32
C ASP A 166 0.84 -19.38 -1.18
N VAL A 167 1.59 -18.55 -0.47
CA VAL A 167 1.24 -17.15 -0.23
C VAL A 167 1.97 -16.23 -1.22
N ALA A 168 1.28 -15.22 -1.71
CA ALA A 168 1.84 -14.14 -2.54
C ALA A 168 1.53 -12.77 -1.93
N LEU A 169 2.53 -11.88 -1.95
CA LEU A 169 2.42 -10.48 -1.58
C LEU A 169 2.46 -9.61 -2.84
N PHE A 170 1.56 -8.64 -2.95
CA PHE A 170 1.42 -7.73 -4.09
C PHE A 170 1.66 -6.30 -3.62
N PHE A 171 2.83 -5.74 -3.92
CA PHE A 171 3.17 -4.36 -3.61
C PHE A 171 2.78 -3.46 -4.77
N GLY A 172 2.16 -2.32 -4.47
CA GLY A 172 1.74 -1.41 -5.52
C GLY A 172 0.98 -0.21 -4.98
N LEU A 173 1.21 0.93 -5.62
CA LEU A 173 0.44 2.15 -5.35
C LEU A 173 -1.00 2.03 -5.85
N SER A 174 -1.82 3.02 -5.51
CA SER A 174 -3.20 3.09 -6.00
C SER A 174 -3.23 3.04 -7.53
N GLY A 175 -4.12 2.23 -8.10
CA GLY A 175 -4.28 2.09 -9.55
C GLY A 175 -3.28 1.17 -10.27
N THR A 176 -2.30 0.57 -9.57
CA THR A 176 -1.35 -0.39 -10.18
C THR A 176 -1.88 -1.82 -10.28
N GLY A 177 -3.12 -2.07 -9.84
CA GLY A 177 -3.75 -3.40 -9.90
C GLY A 177 -3.57 -4.27 -8.65
N LYS A 178 -3.08 -3.73 -7.53
CA LYS A 178 -2.91 -4.45 -6.25
C LYS A 178 -4.17 -5.18 -5.79
N THR A 179 -5.29 -4.46 -5.67
CA THR A 179 -6.58 -5.05 -5.29
C THR A 179 -7.01 -6.06 -6.37
N THR A 180 -7.12 -5.65 -7.63
CA THR A 180 -7.55 -6.52 -8.75
C THR A 180 -6.77 -7.83 -8.90
N LEU A 181 -5.47 -7.86 -8.60
CA LEU A 181 -4.62 -9.05 -8.70
C LEU A 181 -4.58 -9.87 -7.41
N SER A 182 -4.86 -9.26 -6.25
CA SER A 182 -4.97 -10.00 -4.98
C SER A 182 -6.34 -10.66 -4.82
N THR A 183 -7.42 -10.06 -5.34
CA THR A 183 -8.76 -10.66 -5.45
C THR A 183 -8.84 -11.59 -6.67
N ASP A 184 -8.20 -12.74 -6.56
CA ASP A 184 -8.29 -13.83 -7.54
C ASP A 184 -9.28 -14.89 -7.05
N HIS A 185 -10.31 -15.19 -7.84
CA HIS A 185 -11.29 -16.24 -7.58
C HIS A 185 -10.70 -17.63 -7.26
N ASN A 186 -9.49 -17.94 -7.74
CA ASN A 186 -8.84 -19.23 -7.51
C ASN A 186 -7.99 -19.27 -6.23
N ARG A 187 -7.93 -18.17 -5.48
CA ARG A 187 -7.07 -18.00 -4.30
C ARG A 187 -7.88 -17.40 -3.16
N TYR A 188 -7.47 -17.71 -1.94
CA TYR A 188 -8.07 -17.10 -0.76
C TYR A 188 -7.47 -15.72 -0.49
N LEU A 189 -8.30 -14.69 -0.36
CA LEU A 189 -7.86 -13.35 0.00
C LEU A 189 -7.48 -13.30 1.49
N ILE A 190 -6.25 -12.90 1.80
CA ILE A 190 -5.84 -12.62 3.20
C ILE A 190 -6.15 -11.17 3.54
N GLY A 191 -5.87 -10.24 2.63
CA GLY A 191 -6.25 -8.83 2.74
C GLY A 191 -5.78 -8.04 1.51
N ASP A 192 -6.32 -6.86 1.28
CA ASP A 192 -6.09 -6.09 0.05
C ASP A 192 -5.01 -5.01 0.16
N ASP A 193 -4.60 -4.61 1.38
CA ASP A 193 -3.81 -3.39 1.55
C ASP A 193 -2.71 -3.42 2.64
N GLU A 194 -2.93 -4.02 3.82
CA GLU A 194 -2.02 -3.88 4.97
C GLU A 194 -1.71 -5.22 5.66
N HIS A 195 -0.44 -5.65 5.67
CA HIS A 195 -0.04 -6.95 6.24
C HIS A 195 1.19 -6.86 7.14
N CYS A 196 1.33 -7.86 8.01
CA CYS A 196 2.53 -8.14 8.76
C CYS A 196 3.16 -9.46 8.30
N TRP A 197 4.49 -9.55 8.28
CA TRP A 197 5.23 -10.79 8.11
C TRP A 197 6.08 -11.05 9.36
N SER A 198 5.59 -11.94 10.21
CA SER A 198 6.23 -12.36 11.47
C SER A 198 7.11 -13.59 11.25
N ASP A 199 7.60 -14.21 12.33
CA ASP A 199 8.31 -15.49 12.24
C ASP A 199 7.38 -16.70 12.03
N TYR A 200 6.06 -16.50 12.09
CA TYR A 200 5.06 -17.56 11.94
C TYR A 200 4.33 -17.54 10.59
N GLY A 201 4.43 -16.44 9.84
CA GLY A 201 3.73 -16.29 8.57
C GLY A 201 3.33 -14.86 8.29
N VAL A 202 2.29 -14.69 7.48
CA VAL A 202 1.65 -13.41 7.22
C VAL A 202 0.32 -13.28 7.96
N SER A 203 -0.01 -12.06 8.33
CA SER A 203 -1.30 -11.71 8.91
C SER A 203 -1.80 -10.38 8.33
N ASN A 204 -3.10 -10.30 8.07
CA ASN A 204 -3.74 -9.03 7.74
C ASN A 204 -3.75 -8.13 8.99
N ILE A 205 -3.54 -6.83 8.81
CA ILE A 205 -3.68 -5.82 9.87
C ILE A 205 -5.16 -5.48 10.08
N GLU A 206 -5.95 -5.54 9.01
CA GLU A 206 -7.32 -5.02 8.92
C GLU A 206 -8.38 -6.11 9.09
N GLY A 207 -9.62 -5.71 9.40
CA GLY A 207 -10.82 -6.54 9.43
C GLY A 207 -11.74 -6.37 8.21
N GLY A 208 -11.32 -5.59 7.21
CA GLY A 208 -12.11 -5.27 6.03
C GLY A 208 -11.27 -4.78 4.86
N CYS A 209 -11.95 -4.31 3.82
CA CYS A 209 -11.34 -3.75 2.62
C CYS A 209 -11.88 -2.34 2.36
N TYR A 210 -11.02 -1.45 1.84
CA TYR A 210 -11.38 -0.07 1.50
C TYR A 210 -11.18 0.20 0.00
N ALA A 211 -12.02 -0.46 -0.80
CA ALA A 211 -11.89 -0.52 -2.26
C ALA A 211 -12.24 0.80 -2.94
N LYS A 212 -11.59 1.06 -4.09
CA LYS A 212 -11.94 2.17 -4.99
C LYS A 212 -13.16 1.78 -5.83
N CYS A 213 -14.07 2.71 -6.04
CA CYS A 213 -15.36 2.44 -6.71
C CYS A 213 -15.52 3.10 -8.06
N ILE A 214 -14.60 4.00 -8.47
CA ILE A 214 -14.67 4.65 -9.78
C ILE A 214 -14.63 3.60 -10.89
N ASP A 215 -15.58 3.68 -11.83
CA ASP A 215 -15.79 2.75 -12.94
C ASP A 215 -16.01 1.28 -12.53
N LEU A 216 -16.42 1.03 -11.28
CA LEU A 216 -16.73 -0.31 -10.78
C LEU A 216 -17.89 -0.90 -11.59
N SER A 217 -17.69 -2.11 -12.11
CA SER A 217 -18.72 -2.88 -12.81
C SER A 217 -18.69 -4.33 -12.36
N ARG A 218 -19.87 -4.96 -12.35
CA ARG A 218 -20.03 -6.35 -11.94
C ARG A 218 -19.23 -7.32 -12.81
N GLU A 219 -19.08 -7.01 -14.10
CA GLU A 219 -18.37 -7.85 -15.07
C GLU A 219 -16.86 -7.86 -14.84
N LYS A 220 -16.29 -6.71 -14.45
CA LYS A 220 -14.85 -6.57 -14.23
C LYS A 220 -14.43 -7.04 -12.84
N GLU A 221 -15.23 -6.71 -11.82
CA GLU A 221 -14.87 -6.91 -10.40
C GLU A 221 -16.08 -7.45 -9.60
N PRO A 222 -16.55 -8.68 -9.89
CA PRO A 222 -17.78 -9.22 -9.32
C PRO A 222 -17.72 -9.37 -7.79
N ASP A 223 -16.56 -9.72 -7.22
CA ASP A 223 -16.43 -9.93 -5.78
C ASP A 223 -16.59 -8.61 -5.00
N ILE A 224 -15.95 -7.53 -5.48
CA ILE A 224 -16.09 -6.19 -4.90
C ILE A 224 -17.53 -5.70 -5.07
N TRP A 225 -18.11 -5.87 -6.26
CA TRP A 225 -19.50 -5.51 -6.52
C TRP A 225 -20.46 -6.20 -5.54
N ASN A 226 -20.33 -7.52 -5.36
CA ASN A 226 -21.19 -8.30 -4.49
C ASN A 226 -20.96 -8.02 -2.99
N ALA A 227 -19.77 -7.51 -2.63
CA ALA A 227 -19.47 -7.05 -1.27
C ALA A 227 -20.18 -5.72 -0.94
N ILE A 228 -20.66 -4.96 -1.92
CA ILE A 228 -21.43 -3.73 -1.65
C ILE A 228 -22.88 -4.11 -1.35
N LYS A 229 -23.19 -4.20 -0.05
CA LYS A 229 -24.53 -4.52 0.49
C LYS A 229 -24.73 -3.82 1.84
N PHE A 230 -25.84 -4.08 2.53
CA PHE A 230 -26.10 -3.49 3.85
C PHE A 230 -24.90 -3.67 4.80
N GLY A 231 -24.50 -2.61 5.50
CA GLY A 231 -23.28 -2.58 6.33
C GLY A 231 -22.06 -1.97 5.62
N THR A 232 -22.04 -1.93 4.28
CA THR A 232 -20.98 -1.24 3.52
C THR A 232 -21.14 0.28 3.63
N VAL A 233 -20.03 0.99 3.81
CA VAL A 233 -19.97 2.45 3.73
C VAL A 233 -19.49 2.84 2.33
N LEU A 234 -20.30 3.58 1.58
CA LEU A 234 -19.86 4.22 0.35
C LEU A 234 -19.45 5.67 0.65
N GLU A 235 -18.22 6.05 0.30
CA GLU A 235 -17.69 7.39 0.52
C GLU A 235 -17.55 8.14 -0.81
N ASN A 236 -18.16 9.33 -0.87
CA ASN A 236 -18.13 10.26 -2.01
C ASN A 236 -18.68 9.74 -3.35
N VAL A 237 -19.47 8.67 -3.35
CA VAL A 237 -20.20 8.22 -4.56
C VAL A 237 -21.40 9.13 -4.85
N VAL A 238 -21.76 9.22 -6.12
CA VAL A 238 -23.03 9.82 -6.56
C VAL A 238 -24.03 8.70 -6.86
N PHE A 239 -25.31 8.93 -6.55
CA PHE A 239 -26.37 7.96 -6.78
C PHE A 239 -27.65 8.67 -7.21
N ASP A 240 -28.48 7.97 -7.97
CA ASP A 240 -29.79 8.49 -8.37
C ASP A 240 -30.74 8.53 -7.16
N GLU A 241 -31.30 9.71 -6.85
CA GLU A 241 -32.13 9.89 -5.66
C GLU A 241 -33.48 9.14 -5.70
N HIS A 242 -33.97 8.80 -6.90
CA HIS A 242 -35.24 8.12 -7.11
C HIS A 242 -35.10 6.60 -7.03
N ILE A 243 -34.17 6.01 -7.80
CA ILE A 243 -33.98 4.54 -7.85
C ILE A 243 -32.93 4.04 -6.85
N ARG A 244 -32.15 4.95 -6.24
CA ARG A 244 -31.10 4.67 -5.24
C ARG A 244 -29.96 3.80 -5.78
N GLU A 245 -29.72 3.82 -7.09
CA GLU A 245 -28.60 3.15 -7.73
C GLU A 245 -27.38 4.07 -7.80
N VAL A 246 -26.20 3.51 -7.52
CA VAL A 246 -24.94 4.25 -7.52
C VAL A 246 -24.42 4.40 -8.94
N GLU A 247 -24.03 5.63 -9.30
CA GLU A 247 -23.41 5.94 -10.58
C GLU A 247 -21.89 5.87 -10.45
N TYR A 248 -21.32 4.66 -10.53
CA TYR A 248 -19.89 4.44 -10.31
C TYR A 248 -18.96 5.14 -11.31
N GLY A 249 -19.48 5.59 -12.46
CA GLY A 249 -18.72 6.39 -13.43
C GLY A 249 -18.71 7.89 -13.13
N ASP A 250 -19.54 8.37 -12.19
CA ASP A 250 -19.58 9.79 -11.84
C ASP A 250 -18.39 10.15 -10.93
N LYS A 251 -17.66 11.18 -11.36
CA LYS A 251 -16.48 11.74 -10.69
C LYS A 251 -16.64 13.22 -10.34
N SER A 252 -17.87 13.74 -10.36
CA SER A 252 -18.20 15.14 -10.06
C SER A 252 -17.80 15.57 -8.65
N VAL A 253 -17.81 14.64 -7.68
CA VAL A 253 -17.29 14.86 -6.32
C VAL A 253 -15.78 14.60 -6.27
N THR A 254 -15.35 13.43 -6.74
CA THR A 254 -13.93 13.02 -6.76
C THR A 254 -13.74 11.76 -7.60
N GLU A 255 -12.54 11.55 -8.15
CA GLU A 255 -12.15 10.25 -8.71
C GLU A 255 -11.79 9.20 -7.63
N ASN A 256 -11.68 9.61 -6.36
CA ASN A 256 -11.38 8.72 -5.23
C ASN A 256 -12.65 8.28 -4.49
N THR A 257 -13.67 7.84 -5.23
CA THR A 257 -14.87 7.21 -4.64
C THR A 257 -14.51 5.85 -4.05
N ARG A 258 -15.15 5.48 -2.93
CA ARG A 258 -14.73 4.33 -2.13
C ARG A 258 -15.89 3.51 -1.55
N ALA A 259 -15.60 2.25 -1.25
CA ALA A 259 -16.46 1.34 -0.47
C ALA A 259 -15.64 0.69 0.65
N ALA A 260 -16.08 0.85 1.90
CA ALA A 260 -15.54 0.16 3.06
C ALA A 260 -16.50 -0.93 3.52
N TYR A 261 -16.06 -2.19 3.45
CA TYR A 261 -16.85 -3.36 3.84
C TYR A 261 -16.02 -4.35 4.64
N PRO A 262 -16.65 -5.12 5.53
CA PRO A 262 -15.96 -6.12 6.33
C PRO A 262 -15.45 -7.28 5.43
N ILE A 263 -14.34 -7.91 5.83
CA ILE A 263 -13.63 -8.88 4.99
C ILE A 263 -14.50 -10.11 4.67
N GLU A 264 -15.44 -10.44 5.55
CA GLU A 264 -16.39 -11.54 5.40
C GLU A 264 -17.39 -11.32 4.25
N TYR A 265 -17.43 -10.12 3.65
CA TYR A 265 -18.24 -9.87 2.47
C TYR A 265 -17.59 -10.39 1.19
N ILE A 266 -16.29 -10.68 1.21
CA ILE A 266 -15.57 -11.35 0.13
C ILE A 266 -15.72 -12.87 0.28
N PRO A 267 -16.36 -13.58 -0.67
CA PRO A 267 -16.68 -15.01 -0.51
C PRO A 267 -15.47 -15.93 -0.30
N ASN A 268 -14.35 -15.63 -0.94
CA ASN A 268 -13.09 -16.37 -0.86
C ASN A 268 -12.12 -15.75 0.16
N ALA A 269 -12.57 -14.91 1.09
CA ALA A 269 -11.71 -14.43 2.17
C ALA A 269 -11.21 -15.60 3.05
N LYS A 270 -9.93 -15.58 3.38
CA LYS A 270 -9.33 -16.49 4.36
C LYS A 270 -9.68 -16.02 5.76
N LEU A 271 -10.41 -16.83 6.52
CA LEU A 271 -10.72 -16.59 7.93
C LEU A 271 -10.11 -17.69 8.81
N PRO A 272 -9.41 -17.37 9.91
CA PRO A 272 -8.80 -16.07 10.20
C PRO A 272 -7.84 -15.62 9.08
N CYS A 273 -7.65 -14.31 8.91
CA CYS A 273 -6.82 -13.69 7.86
C CYS A 273 -5.32 -13.81 8.13
N ILE A 274 -4.87 -15.06 8.27
CA ILE A 274 -3.47 -15.45 8.47
C ILE A 274 -3.10 -16.51 7.43
N GLY A 275 -1.84 -16.52 7.02
CA GLY A 275 -1.28 -17.49 6.09
C GLY A 275 0.16 -17.84 6.44
N PRO A 276 0.71 -18.91 5.86
CA PRO A 276 2.11 -19.28 6.03
C PRO A 276 3.05 -18.25 5.37
N HIS A 277 4.35 -18.54 5.34
CA HIS A 277 5.32 -17.63 4.71
C HIS A 277 5.07 -17.45 3.20
N PRO A 278 5.20 -16.21 2.68
CA PRO A 278 5.13 -15.93 1.25
C PRO A 278 6.16 -16.73 0.47
N LYS A 279 5.74 -17.30 -0.66
CA LYS A 279 6.64 -17.84 -1.69
C LYS A 279 6.97 -16.79 -2.74
N ASN A 280 6.09 -15.82 -2.96
CA ASN A 280 6.22 -14.80 -3.99
C ASN A 280 6.05 -13.38 -3.42
N VAL A 281 6.98 -12.50 -3.76
CA VAL A 281 6.94 -11.06 -3.47
C VAL A 281 6.87 -10.33 -4.82
N ILE A 282 5.72 -9.75 -5.14
CA ILE A 282 5.41 -9.19 -6.46
C ILE A 282 5.34 -7.67 -6.35
N LEU A 283 6.23 -6.97 -7.01
CA LEU A 283 6.30 -5.52 -7.09
C LEU A 283 5.59 -5.06 -8.37
N LEU A 284 4.44 -4.41 -8.24
CA LEU A 284 3.65 -3.90 -9.35
C LEU A 284 4.09 -2.48 -9.71
N ALA A 285 4.49 -2.28 -10.96
CA ALA A 285 4.82 -0.96 -11.50
C ALA A 285 3.88 -0.62 -12.67
N CYS A 286 3.21 0.52 -12.60
CA CYS A 286 2.46 1.04 -13.74
C CYS A 286 3.40 1.90 -14.60
N ASP A 287 4.22 1.28 -15.45
CA ASP A 287 5.21 2.00 -16.24
C ASP A 287 4.58 2.68 -17.47
N ALA A 288 4.30 3.99 -17.38
CA ALA A 288 3.79 4.77 -18.50
C ALA A 288 4.88 5.20 -19.51
N PHE A 289 6.16 4.91 -19.23
CA PHE A 289 7.24 5.09 -20.20
C PHE A 289 7.34 3.90 -21.16
N GLY A 290 6.74 2.75 -20.83
CA GLY A 290 6.65 1.60 -21.73
C GLY A 290 7.97 0.87 -21.98
N VAL A 291 8.91 0.96 -21.04
CA VAL A 291 10.27 0.41 -21.17
C VAL A 291 10.54 -0.76 -20.23
N LEU A 292 9.78 -0.90 -19.15
CA LEU A 292 9.90 -2.06 -18.26
C LEU A 292 9.24 -3.30 -18.89
N PRO A 293 9.88 -4.48 -18.75
CA PRO A 293 9.30 -5.74 -19.21
C PRO A 293 8.01 -6.09 -18.46
N PRO A 294 7.08 -6.85 -19.08
CA PRO A 294 5.87 -7.31 -18.43
C PRO A 294 6.11 -8.04 -17.11
N VAL A 295 7.21 -8.80 -17.03
CA VAL A 295 7.67 -9.46 -15.80
C VAL A 295 9.18 -9.60 -15.77
N SER A 296 9.76 -9.50 -14.59
CA SER A 296 11.15 -9.84 -14.32
C SER A 296 11.30 -10.60 -13.01
N LYS A 297 12.20 -11.58 -13.00
CA LYS A 297 12.69 -12.21 -11.78
C LYS A 297 13.75 -11.30 -11.17
N LEU A 298 13.64 -11.05 -9.88
CA LEU A 298 14.56 -10.18 -9.14
C LEU A 298 15.43 -11.02 -8.21
N ASN A 299 16.72 -10.70 -8.16
CA ASN A 299 17.55 -11.12 -7.03
C ASN A 299 17.24 -10.28 -5.78
N LEU A 300 17.81 -10.63 -4.62
CA LEU A 300 17.55 -9.93 -3.36
C LEU A 300 17.93 -8.44 -3.42
N ALA A 301 19.09 -8.11 -4.00
CA ALA A 301 19.55 -6.73 -4.09
C ALA A 301 18.65 -5.88 -5.00
N GLN A 302 18.22 -6.43 -6.15
CA GLN A 302 17.24 -5.80 -7.04
C GLN A 302 15.88 -5.66 -6.37
N THR A 303 15.44 -6.66 -5.59
CA THR A 303 14.18 -6.58 -4.84
C THR A 303 14.23 -5.43 -3.85
N MET A 304 15.31 -5.30 -3.08
CA MET A 304 15.50 -4.15 -2.19
C MET A 304 15.54 -2.81 -2.94
N TYR A 305 16.27 -2.74 -4.05
CA TYR A 305 16.39 -1.52 -4.87
C TYR A 305 15.02 -1.05 -5.38
N HIS A 306 14.26 -1.96 -6.00
CA HIS A 306 12.93 -1.65 -6.53
C HIS A 306 11.90 -1.42 -5.43
N PHE A 307 12.02 -2.11 -4.28
CA PHE A 307 11.17 -1.88 -3.11
C PHE A 307 11.39 -0.49 -2.49
N ILE A 308 12.63 -0.08 -2.29
CA ILE A 308 12.98 1.28 -1.82
C ILE A 308 12.58 2.33 -2.86
N SER A 309 12.73 2.03 -4.15
CA SER A 309 12.32 2.96 -5.19
C SER A 309 10.81 3.15 -5.24
N GLY A 310 10.05 2.05 -5.13
CA GLY A 310 8.59 2.05 -5.18
C GLY A 310 8.04 2.79 -6.40
N TYR A 311 8.57 2.44 -7.57
CA TYR A 311 8.30 3.13 -8.82
C TYR A 311 6.88 2.83 -9.36
N THR A 312 6.20 3.89 -9.78
CA THR A 312 5.04 3.87 -10.68
C THR A 312 5.12 5.08 -11.60
N ALA A 313 4.26 5.18 -12.60
CA ALA A 313 4.05 6.42 -13.32
C ALA A 313 2.60 6.91 -13.19
N LEU A 314 2.46 8.23 -13.10
CA LEU A 314 1.19 8.93 -13.27
C LEU A 314 0.96 9.15 -14.76
N VAL A 315 -0.30 9.00 -15.18
CA VAL A 315 -0.73 9.14 -16.57
C VAL A 315 -1.36 10.51 -16.79
N ALA A 316 -1.25 11.05 -18.01
CA ALA A 316 -1.86 12.32 -18.32
C ALA A 316 -3.40 12.22 -18.25
N GLY A 317 -4.03 13.14 -17.51
CA GLY A 317 -5.48 13.20 -17.32
C GLY A 317 -6.04 12.51 -16.07
N THR A 318 -5.20 11.86 -15.24
CA THR A 318 -5.62 11.31 -13.93
C THR A 318 -5.37 12.27 -12.76
N GLU A 319 -4.60 13.33 -12.97
CA GLU A 319 -4.38 14.42 -12.01
C GLU A 319 -4.31 15.76 -12.75
N ASP A 320 -4.76 16.84 -12.10
CA ASP A 320 -4.82 18.17 -12.71
C ASP A 320 -3.40 18.67 -13.08
N GLY A 321 -3.22 19.09 -14.33
CA GLY A 321 -1.95 19.61 -14.85
C GLY A 321 -0.96 18.61 -15.46
N ILE A 322 -1.19 17.29 -15.40
CA ILE A 322 -0.27 16.29 -16.00
C ILE A 322 -0.56 16.12 -17.50
N LYS A 323 0.38 16.55 -18.36
CA LYS A 323 0.29 16.43 -19.83
C LYS A 323 1.15 15.31 -20.44
N GLU A 324 2.17 14.85 -19.72
CA GLU A 324 3.08 13.77 -20.12
C GLU A 324 3.27 12.78 -18.96
N PRO A 325 3.62 11.50 -19.23
CA PRO A 325 3.99 10.53 -18.20
C PRO A 325 4.99 11.08 -17.19
N THR A 326 4.60 11.04 -15.92
CA THR A 326 5.46 11.52 -14.83
C THR A 326 5.81 10.36 -13.92
N ALA A 327 7.10 10.07 -13.80
CA ALA A 327 7.59 9.04 -12.87
C ALA A 327 7.29 9.48 -11.43
N THR A 328 6.76 8.55 -10.64
CA THR A 328 6.47 8.73 -9.21
C THR A 328 7.17 7.63 -8.44
N PHE A 329 7.86 8.01 -7.37
CA PHE A 329 8.58 7.11 -6.50
C PHE A 329 8.01 7.22 -5.10
N SER A 330 7.53 6.11 -4.56
CA SER A 330 6.99 6.04 -3.21
C SER A 330 7.65 4.90 -2.48
N ALA A 331 8.69 5.22 -1.71
CA ALA A 331 9.48 4.24 -1.00
C ALA A 331 8.64 3.17 -0.28
N CYS A 332 9.07 1.91 -0.40
CA CYS A 332 8.36 0.74 0.12
C CYS A 332 6.93 0.56 -0.43
N PHE A 333 6.63 1.20 -1.58
CA PHE A 333 5.28 1.35 -2.15
C PHE A 333 4.26 1.99 -1.20
N GLY A 334 4.72 2.72 -0.18
CA GLY A 334 3.89 3.25 0.91
C GLY A 334 4.55 4.42 1.64
N ALA A 335 5.26 5.29 0.92
CA ALA A 335 6.06 6.36 1.52
C ALA A 335 5.27 7.26 2.48
N ALA A 336 3.97 7.46 2.23
CA ALA A 336 3.11 8.29 3.06
C ALA A 336 2.87 7.73 4.48
N PHE A 337 3.17 6.46 4.73
CA PHE A 337 2.79 5.76 5.97
C PHE A 337 3.99 5.20 6.74
N ILE A 338 5.19 5.22 6.15
CA ILE A 338 6.38 4.67 6.80
C ILE A 338 6.95 5.64 7.84
N MET A 339 7.22 5.12 9.03
CA MET A 339 7.77 5.89 10.15
C MET A 339 9.30 5.78 10.25
N LEU A 340 9.88 4.68 9.77
CA LEU A 340 11.32 4.41 9.82
C LEU A 340 11.95 4.60 8.43
N HIS A 341 13.28 4.63 8.36
CA HIS A 341 13.95 4.80 7.07
C HIS A 341 13.66 3.61 6.13
N PRO A 342 13.38 3.81 4.82
CA PRO A 342 13.04 2.75 3.86
C PRO A 342 13.99 1.55 3.85
N THR A 343 15.29 1.80 3.99
CA THR A 343 16.31 0.75 4.03
C THR A 343 16.05 -0.27 5.15
N LYS A 344 15.47 0.14 6.29
CA LYS A 344 15.15 -0.78 7.40
C LYS A 344 14.10 -1.80 6.98
N TYR A 345 13.02 -1.35 6.34
CA TYR A 345 11.99 -2.25 5.81
C TYR A 345 12.54 -3.16 4.70
N ALA A 346 13.39 -2.62 3.81
CA ALA A 346 14.02 -3.39 2.75
C ALA A 346 14.95 -4.48 3.27
N ALA A 347 15.75 -4.19 4.30
CA ALA A 347 16.63 -5.17 4.94
C ALA A 347 15.82 -6.30 5.59
N MET A 348 14.76 -5.95 6.33
CA MET A 348 13.84 -6.94 6.92
C MET A 348 13.16 -7.81 5.84
N LEU A 349 12.74 -7.20 4.72
CA LEU A 349 12.16 -7.93 3.60
C LEU A 349 13.15 -8.94 3.02
N ALA A 350 14.39 -8.52 2.74
CA ALA A 350 15.42 -9.39 2.21
C ALA A 350 15.77 -10.54 3.16
N GLU A 351 15.87 -10.27 4.46
CA GLU A 351 16.10 -11.30 5.49
C GLU A 351 14.98 -12.34 5.50
N LYS A 352 13.72 -11.89 5.53
CA LYS A 352 12.55 -12.79 5.49
C LYS A 352 12.49 -13.60 4.19
N MET A 353 12.73 -12.97 3.04
CA MET A 353 12.77 -13.66 1.76
C MET A 353 13.87 -14.72 1.71
N GLN A 354 15.08 -14.41 2.18
CA GLN A 354 16.19 -15.34 2.23
C GLN A 354 15.91 -16.52 3.18
N LYS A 355 15.38 -16.24 4.38
CA LYS A 355 15.05 -17.25 5.40
C LYS A 355 14.00 -18.24 4.93
N HIS A 356 13.02 -17.78 4.15
CA HIS A 356 11.87 -18.58 3.76
C HIS A 356 11.85 -18.99 2.27
N GLY A 357 12.89 -18.63 1.52
CA GLY A 357 13.02 -18.98 0.09
C GLY A 357 12.02 -18.28 -0.82
N ALA A 358 11.57 -17.07 -0.46
CA ALA A 358 10.63 -16.31 -1.27
C ALA A 358 11.33 -15.67 -2.49
N THR A 359 10.65 -15.65 -3.64
CA THR A 359 11.17 -15.06 -4.88
C THR A 359 10.57 -13.68 -5.13
N GLY A 360 11.41 -12.72 -5.50
CA GLY A 360 11.01 -11.37 -5.90
C GLY A 360 10.69 -11.26 -7.38
N TRP A 361 9.62 -10.54 -7.71
CA TRP A 361 9.16 -10.31 -9.07
C TRP A 361 8.87 -8.83 -9.29
N LEU A 362 9.23 -8.28 -10.44
CA LEU A 362 8.75 -6.97 -10.91
C LEU A 362 7.76 -7.21 -12.04
N VAL A 363 6.53 -6.73 -11.91
CA VAL A 363 5.48 -6.90 -12.91
C VAL A 363 5.02 -5.53 -13.40
N ASN A 364 5.16 -5.29 -14.70
CA ASN A 364 4.66 -4.07 -15.33
C ASN A 364 3.18 -4.22 -15.67
N THR A 365 2.36 -3.38 -15.03
CA THR A 365 0.89 -3.28 -15.25
C THR A 365 0.52 -2.01 -16.02
N GLY A 366 1.53 -1.28 -16.51
CA GLY A 366 1.44 -0.06 -17.28
C GLY A 366 1.44 -0.33 -18.77
N TRP A 367 2.34 0.34 -19.51
CA TRP A 367 2.37 0.38 -20.97
C TRP A 367 3.48 -0.49 -21.56
N SER A 368 3.32 -0.81 -22.84
CA SER A 368 4.30 -1.46 -23.71
C SER A 368 4.10 -0.97 -25.16
N GLY A 369 5.08 -1.18 -26.04
CA GLY A 369 5.04 -0.73 -27.44
C GLY A 369 5.27 0.76 -27.66
N GLY A 370 5.59 1.51 -26.60
CA GLY A 370 5.76 2.96 -26.62
C GLY A 370 5.40 3.57 -25.26
N SER A 371 5.79 4.83 -25.04
CA SER A 371 5.28 5.63 -23.92
C SER A 371 3.77 5.85 -24.05
N TYR A 372 3.12 6.29 -22.97
CA TYR A 372 1.72 6.74 -23.04
C TYR A 372 1.49 7.69 -24.22
N GLY A 373 0.40 7.48 -24.96
CA GLY A 373 0.05 8.22 -26.16
C GLY A 373 0.51 7.56 -27.46
N SER A 374 1.60 6.78 -27.44
CA SER A 374 2.07 5.99 -28.60
C SER A 374 1.99 4.48 -28.40
N GLY A 375 2.23 4.01 -27.17
CA GLY A 375 2.09 2.61 -26.77
C GLY A 375 0.70 2.28 -26.24
N ASN A 376 0.52 1.01 -25.84
CA ASN A 376 -0.74 0.50 -25.31
C ASN A 376 -0.53 -0.03 -23.89
N ARG A 377 -1.56 0.06 -23.06
CA ARG A 377 -1.54 -0.58 -21.74
C ARG A 377 -1.45 -2.10 -21.92
N ILE A 378 -0.60 -2.77 -21.13
CA ILE A 378 -0.48 -4.23 -21.12
C ILE A 378 -1.86 -4.81 -20.80
N LYS A 379 -2.32 -5.73 -21.66
CA LYS A 379 -3.64 -6.34 -21.50
C LYS A 379 -3.71 -7.08 -20.17
N LEU A 380 -4.76 -6.82 -19.38
CA LEU A 380 -4.96 -7.48 -18.09
C LEU A 380 -4.94 -9.01 -18.19
N ALA A 381 -5.43 -9.58 -19.31
CA ALA A 381 -5.35 -11.02 -19.57
C ALA A 381 -3.90 -11.54 -19.59
N TYR A 382 -2.95 -10.78 -20.14
CA TYR A 382 -1.53 -11.17 -20.14
C TYR A 382 -0.93 -11.04 -18.73
N THR A 383 -1.26 -9.98 -18.00
CA THR A 383 -0.84 -9.83 -16.60
C THR A 383 -1.35 -10.99 -15.74
N ARG A 384 -2.63 -11.40 -15.89
CA ARG A 384 -3.16 -12.57 -15.16
C ARG A 384 -2.39 -13.85 -15.51
N LYS A 385 -2.11 -14.11 -16.79
CA LYS A 385 -1.27 -15.26 -17.19
C LYS A 385 0.14 -15.23 -16.61
N ILE A 386 0.74 -14.05 -16.50
CA ILE A 386 2.03 -13.87 -15.81
C ILE A 386 1.92 -14.22 -14.33
N ILE A 387 0.88 -13.73 -13.64
CA ILE A 387 0.64 -14.03 -12.23
C ILE A 387 0.39 -15.53 -12.02
N ASP A 388 -0.38 -16.19 -12.91
CA ASP A 388 -0.61 -17.64 -12.88
C ASP A 388 0.72 -18.41 -13.05
N ALA A 389 1.61 -17.93 -13.93
CA ALA A 389 2.93 -18.52 -14.15
C ALA A 389 3.87 -18.33 -12.93
N ILE A 390 3.74 -17.22 -12.21
CA ILE A 390 4.42 -17.01 -10.91
C ILE A 390 3.89 -17.99 -9.86
N HIS A 391 2.57 -18.10 -9.71
CA HIS A 391 1.94 -18.95 -8.69
C HIS A 391 2.20 -20.45 -8.91
N SER A 392 2.10 -20.92 -10.16
CA SER A 392 2.38 -22.31 -10.52
C SER A 392 3.87 -22.70 -10.38
N GLY A 393 4.75 -21.71 -10.24
CA GLY A 393 6.20 -21.92 -10.19
C GLY A 393 6.83 -22.20 -11.55
N SER A 394 6.09 -22.11 -12.66
CA SER A 394 6.63 -22.33 -14.00
C SER A 394 7.76 -21.35 -14.32
N LEU A 395 7.64 -20.10 -13.88
CA LEU A 395 8.70 -19.10 -14.04
C LEU A 395 9.96 -19.40 -13.21
N LEU A 396 9.89 -20.19 -12.13
CA LEU A 396 11.11 -20.53 -11.39
C LEU A 396 12.10 -21.35 -12.22
N ASN A 397 11.59 -22.11 -13.20
CA ASN A 397 12.34 -23.01 -14.06
C ASN A 397 12.48 -22.50 -15.51
N ALA A 398 12.03 -21.27 -15.79
CA ALA A 398 12.10 -20.70 -17.13
C ALA A 398 13.54 -20.36 -17.53
N THR A 399 13.76 -20.20 -18.84
CA THR A 399 15.01 -19.64 -19.38
C THR A 399 14.93 -18.12 -19.34
N TYR A 400 16.03 -17.49 -18.89
CA TYR A 400 16.09 -16.05 -18.66
C TYR A 400 17.18 -15.37 -19.49
N GLU A 401 16.87 -14.15 -19.92
CA GLU A 401 17.80 -13.19 -20.50
C GLU A 401 17.88 -11.93 -19.63
N LYS A 402 18.97 -11.18 -19.73
CA LYS A 402 19.12 -9.91 -19.02
C LYS A 402 18.79 -8.72 -19.89
N THR A 403 18.04 -7.76 -19.34
CA THR A 403 17.80 -6.47 -20.00
C THR A 403 19.02 -5.57 -19.94
N ASP A 404 19.16 -4.70 -20.93
CA ASP A 404 20.08 -3.57 -20.85
C ASP A 404 19.67 -2.60 -19.72
N VAL A 405 20.61 -1.76 -19.28
CA VAL A 405 20.44 -0.73 -18.25
C VAL A 405 20.11 -1.29 -16.87
N PHE A 406 18.96 -1.93 -16.67
CA PHE A 406 18.51 -2.41 -15.37
C PHE A 406 19.03 -3.82 -15.00
N GLY A 407 19.53 -4.59 -15.96
CA GLY A 407 20.03 -5.95 -15.71
C GLY A 407 18.94 -6.91 -15.17
N LEU A 408 17.68 -6.67 -15.51
CA LEU A 408 16.54 -7.49 -15.05
C LEU A 408 16.51 -8.82 -15.78
N GLU A 409 16.21 -9.91 -15.08
CA GLU A 409 16.04 -11.23 -15.68
C GLU A 409 14.61 -11.37 -16.23
N ILE A 410 14.47 -11.41 -17.56
CA ILE A 410 13.20 -11.59 -18.27
C ILE A 410 13.08 -13.02 -18.83
N PRO A 411 11.92 -13.68 -18.72
CA PRO A 411 11.72 -15.00 -19.30
C PRO A 411 11.67 -14.91 -20.83
N THR A 412 12.18 -15.93 -21.51
CA THR A 412 12.15 -16.01 -22.98
C THR A 412 10.75 -16.34 -23.54
N GLU A 413 9.93 -17.03 -22.75
CA GLU A 413 8.58 -17.42 -23.11
C GLU A 413 7.68 -17.56 -21.87
N ILE A 414 6.38 -17.33 -22.05
CA ILE A 414 5.32 -17.61 -21.07
C ILE A 414 4.11 -18.10 -21.85
N GLU A 415 3.56 -19.25 -21.45
CA GLU A 415 2.38 -19.80 -22.12
C GLU A 415 1.20 -18.81 -22.11
N GLY A 416 0.62 -18.57 -23.29
CA GLY A 416 -0.50 -17.65 -23.45
C GLY A 416 -0.14 -16.16 -23.46
N VAL A 417 1.14 -15.80 -23.42
CA VAL A 417 1.64 -14.43 -23.58
C VAL A 417 2.54 -14.35 -24.83
N PRO A 418 2.29 -13.44 -25.78
CA PRO A 418 3.15 -13.29 -26.96
C PRO A 418 4.59 -13.00 -26.57
N SER A 419 5.56 -13.81 -27.02
CA SER A 419 6.97 -13.67 -26.64
C SER A 419 7.56 -12.30 -27.03
N GLU A 420 7.03 -11.67 -28.09
CA GLU A 420 7.43 -10.32 -28.52
C GLU A 420 7.27 -9.26 -27.43
N ILE A 421 6.28 -9.38 -26.53
CA ILE A 421 6.04 -8.38 -25.48
C ILE A 421 6.99 -8.52 -24.29
N LEU A 422 7.59 -9.71 -24.10
CA LEU A 422 8.45 -10.01 -22.95
C LEU A 422 9.75 -9.19 -22.98
N ARG A 423 10.22 -8.85 -24.18
CA ARG A 423 11.32 -7.91 -24.41
C ARG A 423 10.73 -6.60 -24.96
N PRO A 424 10.53 -5.56 -24.13
CA PRO A 424 9.84 -4.32 -24.52
C PRO A 424 10.38 -3.70 -25.79
N GLU A 425 11.70 -3.72 -25.99
CA GLU A 425 12.35 -3.24 -27.20
C GLU A 425 11.67 -3.74 -28.48
N ASN A 426 11.27 -5.02 -28.53
CA ASN A 426 10.66 -5.64 -29.72
C ASN A 426 9.35 -4.97 -30.14
N THR A 427 8.57 -4.49 -29.17
CA THR A 427 7.27 -3.86 -29.39
C THR A 427 7.35 -2.41 -29.86
N TRP A 428 8.51 -1.76 -29.70
CA TRP A 428 8.70 -0.38 -30.15
C TRP A 428 8.99 -0.31 -31.65
N GLY A 429 8.26 0.54 -32.37
CA GLY A 429 8.52 0.82 -33.78
C GLY A 429 9.85 1.54 -34.01
N ASP A 430 10.24 2.45 -33.09
CA ASP A 430 11.52 3.13 -33.09
C ASP A 430 12.42 2.65 -31.93
N LYS A 431 13.44 1.84 -32.26
CA LYS A 431 14.40 1.29 -31.29
C LYS A 431 15.28 2.37 -30.65
N LYS A 432 15.54 3.48 -31.34
CA LYS A 432 16.30 4.60 -30.77
C LYS A 432 15.47 5.34 -29.73
N ALA A 433 14.17 5.54 -30.00
CA ALA A 433 13.24 6.11 -29.04
C ALA A 433 13.07 5.23 -27.78
N TYR A 434 13.04 3.90 -27.96
CA TYR A 434 13.07 2.96 -26.83
C TYR A 434 14.33 3.17 -25.98
N LYS A 435 15.52 3.14 -26.61
CA LYS A 435 16.79 3.27 -25.91
C LYS A 435 16.93 4.61 -25.17
N SER A 436 16.53 5.72 -25.78
CA SER A 436 16.57 7.03 -25.12
C SER A 436 15.62 7.11 -23.93
N THR A 437 14.43 6.52 -24.04
CA THR A 437 13.44 6.46 -22.96
C THR A 437 13.92 5.55 -21.82
N LEU A 438 14.54 4.43 -22.13
CA LEU A 438 15.13 3.50 -21.16
C LEU A 438 16.23 4.19 -20.34
N LEU A 439 17.14 4.91 -20.99
CA LEU A 439 18.18 5.70 -20.31
C LEU A 439 17.60 6.85 -19.48
N LYS A 440 16.56 7.53 -19.98
CA LYS A 440 15.83 8.56 -19.23
C LYS A 440 15.25 7.98 -17.94
N LEU A 441 14.55 6.85 -18.02
CA LEU A 441 13.97 6.20 -16.84
C LEU A 441 15.07 5.73 -15.88
N GLY A 442 16.15 5.12 -16.40
CA GLY A 442 17.31 4.75 -15.59
C GLY A 442 17.91 5.93 -14.82
N GLY A 443 17.97 7.11 -15.44
CA GLY A 443 18.43 8.35 -14.80
C GLY A 443 17.49 8.82 -13.69
N LEU A 444 16.18 8.74 -13.90
CA LEU A 444 15.17 9.06 -12.88
C LEU A 444 15.30 8.14 -11.65
N PHE A 445 15.53 6.85 -11.87
CA PHE A 445 15.79 5.90 -10.78
C PHE A 445 17.05 6.26 -9.99
N LYS A 446 18.18 6.56 -10.67
CA LYS A 446 19.42 6.98 -10.00
C LYS A 446 19.19 8.24 -9.16
N ASN A 447 18.59 9.27 -9.73
CA ASN A 447 18.33 10.55 -9.05
C ASN A 447 17.40 10.38 -7.84
N ASN A 448 16.35 9.56 -7.95
CA ASN A 448 15.48 9.26 -6.81
C ASN A 448 16.26 8.60 -5.66
N PHE A 449 17.14 7.64 -6.01
CA PHE A 449 17.85 6.84 -5.02
C PHE A 449 18.87 7.63 -4.21
N GLU A 450 19.38 8.76 -4.72
CA GLU A 450 20.29 9.66 -3.99
C GLU A 450 19.75 10.03 -2.60
N THR A 451 18.43 10.17 -2.46
CA THR A 451 17.72 10.48 -1.20
C THR A 451 18.01 9.46 -0.09
N PHE A 452 18.33 8.21 -0.44
CA PHE A 452 18.48 7.10 0.51
C PHE A 452 19.95 6.72 0.77
N THR A 453 20.90 7.36 0.08
CA THR A 453 22.33 6.95 0.10
C THR A 453 23.05 7.27 1.41
N ASN A 454 22.57 8.27 2.16
CA ASN A 454 23.21 8.75 3.39
C ASN A 454 22.86 7.92 4.64
N TYR A 455 21.94 6.95 4.53
CA TYR A 455 21.51 6.13 5.66
C TYR A 455 22.39 4.89 5.85
N LYS A 456 22.77 4.63 7.11
CA LYS A 456 23.56 3.46 7.51
C LYS A 456 22.72 2.52 8.36
N ILE A 457 22.67 1.24 7.98
CA ILE A 457 22.15 0.17 8.86
C ILE A 457 23.33 -0.49 9.56
N GLY A 458 23.40 -0.36 10.88
CA GLY A 458 24.51 -0.87 11.66
C GLY A 458 25.79 -0.03 11.49
N LYS A 459 26.96 -0.68 11.53
CA LYS A 459 28.28 0.00 11.53
C LYS A 459 28.90 0.19 10.14
N ASP A 460 28.34 -0.40 9.07
CA ASP A 460 28.94 -0.41 7.72
C ASP A 460 27.93 -0.03 6.62
N THR A 461 28.42 0.49 5.50
CA THR A 461 27.67 0.92 4.31
C THR A 461 27.49 -0.17 3.25
N LYS A 462 27.96 -1.40 3.52
CA LYS A 462 27.98 -2.51 2.56
C LYS A 462 26.61 -2.83 1.96
N LEU A 463 25.55 -2.88 2.76
CA LEU A 463 24.20 -3.14 2.27
C LEU A 463 23.72 -2.05 1.31
N THR A 464 23.96 -0.77 1.64
CA THR A 464 23.62 0.36 0.76
C THR A 464 24.38 0.27 -0.57
N GLN A 465 25.66 -0.11 -0.56
CA GLN A 465 26.45 -0.30 -1.77
C GLN A 465 25.94 -1.46 -2.63
N GLU A 466 25.56 -2.58 -2.01
CA GLU A 466 24.97 -3.73 -2.69
C GLU A 466 23.64 -3.37 -3.37
N ILE A 467 22.77 -2.63 -2.67
CA ILE A 467 21.51 -2.15 -3.23
C ILE A 467 21.78 -1.19 -4.40
N LEU A 468 22.71 -0.24 -4.25
CA LEU A 468 23.06 0.70 -5.32
C LEU A 468 23.60 0.00 -6.57
N ALA A 469 24.42 -1.03 -6.40
CA ALA A 469 24.97 -1.83 -7.51
C ALA A 469 23.90 -2.63 -8.26
N ALA A 470 22.75 -2.87 -7.63
CA ALA A 470 21.59 -3.53 -8.24
C ALA A 470 20.65 -2.58 -9.00
N GLY A 471 20.91 -1.27 -8.94
CA GLY A 471 20.20 -0.26 -9.73
C GLY A 471 20.62 -0.24 -11.20
N PRO A 472 20.05 0.66 -12.01
CA PRO A 472 20.38 0.77 -13.41
C PRO A 472 21.84 1.23 -13.62
N ASN A 473 22.53 0.62 -14.59
CA ASN A 473 23.92 0.89 -14.93
C ASN A 473 24.09 1.16 -16.43
N PHE A 474 24.64 2.33 -16.76
CA PHE A 474 24.86 2.85 -18.10
C PHE A 474 25.70 4.13 -18.05
#